data_AF-I0KEK0-F1
#
_entry.id   AF-I0KEK0-F1
#
_cell.length_a   1.000
_cell.length_b   1.000
_cell.length_c   1.000
_cell.angle_alpha   90.00
_cell.angle_beta   90.00
_cell.angle_gamma   90.00
#
_symmetry.space_group_name_H-M   'P 1'
#
loop_
_entity.id
_entity.type
_entity.pdbx_description
1 polymer ?
#
loop_
_entity_poly.entity_id
_entity_poly.type
_entity_poly.pdbx_seq_one_letter_code
_entity_poly.pdbx_strand_id
1 'polypeptide(L)'
;MGPTIRSLIFWRLSLSIRRAAPIFGQQTNRTNKSTDVNMAFSDKLKQLFGLGAPPEATQPTPDEPANRPRATPPPAPAAPSAPKPPPAPQRREELFRFLIEKLTPYANETDNAPLGLRLWVRCPTPDDVQLMQVVLYANQPGRFQEELSRHLANHYIALAPNWLFEWQLVTDELPVDCTYHQGNFGLTVVFKPVATAVHPTQLRLRALTGQTAETDYLLDPSQKLTYCVGRGATVETASGRIRTNDIVFVDPEDPAFDPRRGEVNQVVSRQHATIKFDETARRYRLYVDPGGLPTNGNKTKILHANDTLERADMPGVGYLLVPGDQIELGGEVKLLVE
;
A
#
# COMPACT_ATOMS: atom_id res chain seq x y z
N MET A 1 -22.43 -55.36 -12.18
CA MET A 1 -22.84 -56.11 -10.97
C MET A 1 -22.40 -55.31 -9.75
N GLY A 2 -23.20 -55.28 -8.67
CA GLY A 2 -22.87 -54.56 -7.42
C GLY A 2 -21.85 -55.31 -6.54
N PRO A 3 -21.70 -55.01 -5.23
CA PRO A 3 -22.65 -54.33 -4.30
C PRO A 3 -22.16 -52.92 -3.85
N THR A 4 -22.90 -52.01 -3.18
CA THR A 4 -24.14 -51.96 -2.36
C THR A 4 -24.02 -52.31 -0.87
N ILE A 5 -24.06 -51.30 0.02
CA ILE A 5 -24.43 -51.26 1.48
C ILE A 5 -23.85 -49.95 2.06
N ARG A 6 -24.42 -49.22 3.04
CA ARG A 6 -25.77 -48.84 3.48
C ARG A 6 -25.56 -47.81 4.64
N SER A 7 -26.49 -46.87 4.79
CA SER A 7 -26.57 -45.79 5.80
C SER A 7 -26.33 -46.13 7.29
N LEU A 8 -26.01 -45.12 8.12
CA LEU A 8 -26.86 -44.57 9.22
C LEU A 8 -26.14 -43.35 9.90
N ILE A 9 -26.71 -42.14 9.95
CA ILE A 9 -27.59 -41.50 10.98
C ILE A 9 -26.88 -40.74 12.14
N PHE A 10 -27.24 -39.45 12.23
CA PHE A 10 -27.16 -38.44 13.32
C PHE A 10 -26.89 -38.88 14.77
N TRP A 11 -26.20 -38.00 15.52
CA TRP A 11 -26.69 -37.50 16.82
C TRP A 11 -26.38 -35.99 16.97
N ARG A 12 -27.34 -35.20 17.46
CA ARG A 12 -27.15 -33.82 17.97
C ARG A 12 -26.83 -33.89 19.46
N LEU A 13 -26.06 -32.94 19.98
CA LEU A 13 -26.27 -32.46 21.35
C LEU A 13 -26.08 -30.94 21.41
N SER A 14 -27.08 -30.23 21.92
CA SER A 14 -26.99 -28.82 22.27
C SER A 14 -26.83 -28.70 23.78
N LEU A 15 -25.99 -27.78 24.26
CA LEU A 15 -26.14 -27.22 25.59
C LEU A 15 -26.03 -25.70 25.52
N SER A 16 -27.03 -25.02 26.06
CA SER A 16 -27.11 -23.57 26.23
C SER A 16 -27.23 -23.31 27.73
N ILE A 17 -26.59 -22.25 28.27
CA ILE A 17 -27.07 -21.57 29.49
C ILE A 17 -26.40 -20.19 29.77
N ARG A 18 -27.25 -19.16 29.82
CA ARG A 18 -27.28 -17.95 30.69
C ARG A 18 -26.15 -16.89 30.66
N ARG A 19 -26.52 -15.77 30.02
CA ARG A 19 -26.60 -14.39 30.56
C ARG A 19 -25.94 -14.09 31.93
N ALA A 20 -25.19 -12.99 31.96
CA ALA A 20 -25.35 -11.93 32.96
C ALA A 20 -24.95 -10.56 32.39
N ALA A 21 -25.73 -9.53 32.70
CA ALA A 21 -25.37 -8.11 32.58
C ALA A 21 -25.60 -7.47 33.96
N PRO A 22 -24.99 -6.31 34.24
CA PRO A 22 -25.85 -5.23 34.72
C PRO A 22 -25.56 -3.85 34.11
N ILE A 23 -26.55 -2.99 34.28
CA ILE A 23 -26.63 -1.59 33.88
C ILE A 23 -26.33 -0.72 35.11
N PHE A 24 -25.62 0.41 34.97
CA PHE A 24 -26.02 1.75 35.47
C PHE A 24 -24.86 2.76 35.41
N GLY A 25 -25.18 4.06 35.23
CA GLY A 25 -24.23 5.15 35.48
C GLY A 25 -24.27 6.33 34.51
N GLN A 26 -25.37 7.08 34.44
CA GLN A 26 -25.29 8.48 33.98
C GLN A 26 -24.72 9.34 35.11
N GLN A 27 -23.83 10.29 34.81
CA GLN A 27 -24.10 11.72 35.10
C GLN A 27 -23.10 12.68 34.46
N THR A 28 -23.60 13.90 34.25
CA THR A 28 -22.93 15.08 33.70
C THR A 28 -22.05 15.80 34.71
N ASN A 29 -20.95 16.44 34.28
CA ASN A 29 -20.84 17.91 34.44
C ASN A 29 -19.65 18.56 33.71
N ARG A 30 -19.87 19.80 33.26
CA ARG A 30 -18.82 20.77 32.87
C ARG A 30 -18.25 21.43 34.14
N THR A 31 -16.97 21.80 34.15
CA THR A 31 -16.52 23.21 34.41
C THR A 31 -15.00 23.41 34.24
N ASN A 32 -14.59 24.66 34.12
CA ASN A 32 -13.31 25.14 33.58
C ASN A 32 -12.14 25.21 34.60
N LYS A 33 -10.90 25.12 34.09
CA LYS A 33 -9.71 25.98 34.37
C LYS A 33 -8.63 25.62 33.31
N SER A 34 -8.00 26.56 32.58
CA SER A 34 -6.99 27.56 32.98
C SER A 34 -5.73 26.89 33.57
N THR A 35 -4.48 27.14 33.15
CA THR A 35 -3.90 28.21 32.29
C THR A 35 -2.54 27.73 31.70
N ASP A 36 -1.87 28.58 30.89
CA ASP A 36 -0.40 28.67 30.71
C ASP A 36 0.41 27.54 30.04
N VAL A 37 0.33 27.44 28.70
CA VAL A 37 1.51 27.12 27.84
C VAL A 37 1.39 27.83 26.48
N ASN A 38 1.71 29.14 26.37
CA ASN A 38 1.71 29.80 25.04
C ASN A 38 2.55 31.09 24.88
N MET A 39 3.72 31.18 25.54
CA MET A 39 4.70 32.27 25.29
C MET A 39 6.06 31.83 24.74
N ALA A 40 6.34 30.53 24.60
CA ALA A 40 7.68 30.04 24.20
C ALA A 40 7.88 29.83 22.69
N PHE A 41 6.84 29.99 21.86
CA PHE A 41 6.89 29.63 20.43
C PHE A 41 7.06 30.83 19.48
N SER A 42 6.58 32.03 19.87
CA SER A 42 6.57 33.22 19.00
C SER A 42 7.95 33.84 18.78
N ASP A 43 8.81 33.85 19.82
CA ASP A 43 10.12 34.51 19.74
C ASP A 43 11.15 33.73 18.93
N LYS A 44 11.01 32.39 18.84
CA LYS A 44 11.84 31.54 17.96
C LYS A 44 11.52 31.71 16.48
N LEU A 45 10.34 32.23 16.12
CA LEU A 45 9.98 32.50 14.72
C LEU A 45 10.54 33.84 14.23
N LYS A 46 10.72 34.84 15.10
CA LYS A 46 11.19 36.17 14.70
C LYS A 46 12.70 36.23 14.41
N GLN A 47 13.51 35.41 15.09
CA GLN A 47 14.94 35.31 14.80
C GLN A 47 15.28 34.49 13.54
N LEU A 48 14.32 33.72 13.01
CA LEU A 48 14.55 32.88 11.82
C LEU A 48 14.36 33.63 10.48
N PHE A 49 13.79 34.84 10.50
CA PHE A 49 13.37 35.56 9.30
C PHE A 49 14.02 36.94 9.08
N GLY A 50 15.18 37.22 9.70
CA GLY A 50 16.16 38.20 9.18
C GLY A 50 15.70 39.65 8.96
N LEU A 51 14.63 40.10 9.62
CA LEU A 51 14.05 41.44 9.43
C LEU A 51 14.35 42.34 10.63
N GLY A 52 15.46 43.08 10.56
CA GLY A 52 15.85 44.08 11.55
C GLY A 52 17.15 44.82 11.19
N ALA A 53 17.03 46.06 10.76
CA ALA A 53 18.09 47.03 10.45
C ALA A 53 17.47 48.46 10.52
N PRO A 54 18.20 49.57 10.32
CA PRO A 54 19.66 49.80 10.31
C PRO A 54 20.00 50.55 11.64
N PRO A 55 20.77 51.67 11.75
CA PRO A 55 21.80 52.27 10.90
C PRO A 55 23.09 52.76 11.61
N GLU A 56 24.14 53.02 10.83
CA GLU A 56 24.89 54.29 10.94
C GLU A 56 25.42 54.70 9.55
N ALA A 57 25.63 56.00 9.33
CA ALA A 57 25.81 56.59 8.00
C ALA A 57 27.25 57.10 7.75
N THR A 58 27.55 57.38 6.48
CA THR A 58 28.34 58.53 5.96
C THR A 58 29.33 58.13 4.85
N GLN A 59 29.03 58.54 3.62
CA GLN A 59 29.97 58.74 2.51
C GLN A 59 30.72 60.07 2.73
N PRO A 60 31.98 60.27 2.25
CA PRO A 60 32.24 60.35 0.81
C PRO A 60 33.64 59.93 0.28
N THR A 61 33.68 59.66 -1.03
CA THR A 61 34.84 59.75 -1.94
C THR A 61 35.26 61.22 -2.15
N PRO A 62 36.51 61.57 -2.51
CA PRO A 62 37.06 61.20 -3.83
C PRO A 62 38.60 61.01 -3.93
N ASP A 63 39.06 60.94 -5.18
CA ASP A 63 40.42 61.15 -5.72
C ASP A 63 41.38 59.95 -5.90
N GLU A 64 41.60 59.65 -7.19
CA GLU A 64 42.79 59.04 -7.81
C GLU A 64 44.02 59.97 -7.70
N PRO A 65 45.28 59.57 -8.06
CA PRO A 65 45.68 58.34 -8.77
C PRO A 65 46.93 57.64 -8.17
N ALA A 66 47.54 56.77 -8.98
CA ALA A 66 48.95 56.31 -8.96
C ALA A 66 49.29 54.94 -8.33
N ASN A 67 49.37 53.95 -9.23
CA ASN A 67 50.55 53.10 -9.42
C ASN A 67 50.99 52.17 -8.25
N ARG A 68 50.42 50.96 -8.22
CA ARG A 68 51.06 49.76 -7.64
C ARG A 68 50.86 48.53 -8.53
N PRO A 69 51.86 47.64 -8.68
CA PRO A 69 51.69 46.38 -9.39
C PRO A 69 50.68 45.48 -8.67
N ARG A 70 49.80 44.85 -9.45
CA ARG A 70 48.71 44.02 -8.93
C ARG A 70 49.28 42.69 -8.41
N ALA A 71 49.33 42.53 -7.08
CA ALA A 71 49.61 41.23 -6.47
C ALA A 71 48.56 40.20 -6.91
N THR A 72 48.97 38.95 -7.10
CA THR A 72 48.07 37.84 -7.35
C THR A 72 47.09 37.67 -6.18
N PRO A 73 45.79 37.45 -6.43
CA PRO A 73 44.84 37.19 -5.35
C PRO A 73 45.17 35.84 -4.68
N PRO A 74 45.01 35.73 -3.35
CA PRO A 74 45.12 34.44 -2.67
C PRO A 74 44.03 33.47 -3.18
N PRO A 75 44.27 32.15 -3.16
CA PRO A 75 43.30 31.18 -3.62
C PRO A 75 42.01 31.28 -2.80
N ALA A 76 40.87 31.26 -3.50
CA ALA A 76 39.56 31.30 -2.87
C ALA A 76 39.38 30.11 -1.90
N PRO A 77 38.72 30.30 -0.75
CA PRO A 77 38.42 29.19 0.15
C PRO A 77 37.59 28.14 -0.59
N ALA A 78 38.01 26.88 -0.49
CA ALA A 78 37.34 25.77 -1.16
C ALA A 78 35.86 25.71 -0.72
N ALA A 79 34.96 25.59 -1.70
CA ALA A 79 33.55 25.40 -1.43
C ALA A 79 33.35 24.15 -0.54
N PRO A 80 32.39 24.16 0.40
CA PRO A 80 32.11 23.00 1.25
C PRO A 80 31.78 21.81 0.35
N SER A 81 32.58 20.74 0.47
CA SER A 81 32.38 19.51 -0.30
C SER A 81 31.00 18.94 -0.02
N ALA A 82 30.32 18.50 -1.08
CA ALA A 82 29.03 17.83 -0.98
C ALA A 82 29.09 16.66 0.03
N PRO A 83 28.00 16.38 0.77
CA PRO A 83 27.99 15.31 1.77
C PRO A 83 28.39 13.98 1.11
N LYS A 84 29.51 13.42 1.59
CA LYS A 84 30.08 12.19 1.04
C LYS A 84 29.05 11.06 1.16
N PRO A 85 28.78 10.28 0.10
CA PRO A 85 27.80 9.19 0.17
C PRO A 85 28.21 8.17 1.25
N PRO A 86 27.23 7.56 1.94
CA PRO A 86 27.52 6.67 3.06
C PRO A 86 28.31 5.43 2.60
N PRO A 87 29.23 4.89 3.44
CA PRO A 87 30.05 3.73 3.10
C PRO A 87 29.24 2.52 2.61
N ALA A 88 29.81 1.74 1.69
CA ALA A 88 29.17 0.56 1.11
C ALA A 88 28.55 -0.43 2.15
N PRO A 89 29.17 -0.70 3.32
CA PRO A 89 28.53 -1.53 4.34
C PRO A 89 27.22 -0.95 4.89
N GLN A 90 27.14 0.38 5.07
CA GLN A 90 25.91 1.05 5.55
C GLN A 90 24.82 1.02 4.48
N ARG A 91 25.17 1.29 3.20
CA ARG A 91 24.25 1.12 2.07
C ARG A 91 23.72 -0.30 1.93
N ARG A 92 24.53 -1.32 2.22
CA ARG A 92 24.08 -2.72 2.20
C ARG A 92 23.07 -3.01 3.29
N GLU A 93 23.30 -2.50 4.49
CA GLU A 93 22.37 -2.64 5.62
C GLU A 93 21.04 -1.91 5.36
N GLU A 94 21.07 -0.71 4.74
CA GLU A 94 19.87 -0.02 4.25
C GLU A 94 19.10 -0.88 3.24
N LEU A 95 19.79 -1.51 2.29
CA LEU A 95 19.20 -2.36 1.27
C LEU A 95 18.61 -3.66 1.85
N PHE A 96 19.32 -4.33 2.76
CA PHE A 96 18.77 -5.51 3.45
C PHE A 96 17.52 -5.14 4.26
N ARG A 97 17.53 -4.02 4.98
CA ARG A 97 16.35 -3.53 5.71
C ARG A 97 15.16 -3.30 4.79
N PHE A 98 15.37 -2.64 3.65
CA PHE A 98 14.33 -2.47 2.62
C PHE A 98 13.77 -3.83 2.15
N LEU A 99 14.63 -4.77 1.78
CA LEU A 99 14.22 -6.10 1.30
C LEU A 99 13.44 -6.87 2.37
N ILE A 100 13.91 -6.90 3.62
CA ILE A 100 13.23 -7.55 4.75
C ILE A 100 11.87 -6.90 5.02
N GLU A 101 11.80 -5.56 5.07
CA GLU A 101 10.56 -4.82 5.32
C GLU A 101 9.50 -5.14 4.26
N LYS A 102 9.89 -5.17 2.97
CA LYS A 102 8.94 -5.46 1.87
C LYS A 102 8.60 -6.94 1.74
N LEU A 103 9.45 -7.84 2.23
CA LEU A 103 9.20 -9.29 2.18
C LEU A 103 8.57 -9.87 3.45
N THR A 104 8.44 -9.07 4.52
CA THR A 104 7.77 -9.47 5.76
C THR A 104 6.34 -10.02 5.57
N PRO A 105 5.50 -9.52 4.63
CA PRO A 105 4.18 -10.12 4.37
C PRO A 105 4.22 -11.61 4.00
N TYR A 106 5.27 -12.04 3.29
CA TYR A 106 5.42 -13.42 2.82
C TYR A 106 5.94 -14.41 3.88
N ALA A 107 6.25 -13.94 5.11
CA ALA A 107 6.82 -14.80 6.15
C ALA A 107 5.93 -16.00 6.55
N ASN A 108 4.62 -15.91 6.31
CA ASN A 108 3.66 -16.98 6.59
C ASN A 108 3.11 -17.66 5.32
N GLU A 109 3.59 -17.32 4.12
CA GLU A 109 3.10 -17.90 2.86
C GLU A 109 3.85 -19.18 2.49
N THR A 110 3.28 -20.34 2.83
CA THR A 110 3.87 -21.64 2.50
C THR A 110 3.56 -22.09 1.07
N ASP A 111 2.31 -21.93 0.61
CA ASP A 111 1.84 -22.44 -0.70
C ASP A 111 2.18 -21.51 -1.88
N ASN A 112 2.50 -20.24 -1.60
CA ASN A 112 2.81 -19.20 -2.58
C ASN A 112 4.15 -18.50 -2.31
N ALA A 113 5.09 -19.19 -1.64
CA ALA A 113 6.44 -18.67 -1.39
C ALA A 113 7.09 -18.15 -2.70
N PRO A 114 7.69 -16.94 -2.73
CA PRO A 114 8.26 -16.38 -3.96
C PRO A 114 9.34 -17.27 -4.58
N LEU A 115 9.29 -17.44 -5.90
CA LEU A 115 10.32 -18.12 -6.69
C LEU A 115 11.56 -17.26 -6.94
N GLY A 116 11.47 -15.95 -6.75
CA GLY A 116 12.60 -15.07 -6.99
C GLY A 116 12.34 -13.63 -6.64
N LEU A 117 13.40 -12.83 -6.72
CA LEU A 117 13.41 -11.40 -6.46
C LEU A 117 14.23 -10.72 -7.55
N ARG A 118 13.69 -9.67 -8.17
CA ARG A 118 14.44 -8.77 -9.04
C ARG A 118 14.53 -7.39 -8.38
N LEU A 119 15.73 -7.03 -7.97
CA LEU A 119 16.03 -5.74 -7.35
C LEU A 119 16.39 -4.69 -8.42
N TRP A 120 15.79 -3.52 -8.32
CA TRP A 120 16.10 -2.36 -9.15
C TRP A 120 16.67 -1.27 -8.27
N VAL A 121 17.82 -0.70 -8.66
CA VAL A 121 18.44 0.40 -7.92
C VAL A 121 18.69 1.58 -8.84
N ARG A 122 18.11 2.73 -8.48
CA ARG A 122 18.30 3.99 -9.17
C ARG A 122 19.63 4.62 -8.76
N CYS A 123 20.54 4.75 -9.71
CA CYS A 123 21.88 5.30 -9.54
C CYS A 123 22.06 6.50 -10.49
N PRO A 124 21.66 7.72 -10.08
CA PRO A 124 21.67 8.90 -10.95
C PRO A 124 23.09 9.38 -11.29
N THR A 125 24.11 8.97 -10.54
CA THR A 125 25.52 9.32 -10.81
C THR A 125 26.38 8.07 -11.06
N PRO A 126 27.48 8.19 -11.84
CA PRO A 126 28.45 7.09 -12.01
C PRO A 126 29.07 6.61 -10.69
N ASP A 127 29.22 7.51 -9.70
CA ASP A 127 29.73 7.18 -8.38
C ASP A 127 28.75 6.30 -7.59
N ASP A 128 27.43 6.57 -7.71
CA ASP A 128 26.38 5.70 -7.15
C ASP A 128 26.42 4.31 -7.79
N VAL A 129 26.65 4.21 -9.10
CA VAL A 129 26.79 2.93 -9.81
C VAL A 129 27.96 2.12 -9.26
N GLN A 130 29.15 2.72 -9.12
CA GLN A 130 30.32 2.05 -8.55
C GLN A 130 30.09 1.63 -7.09
N LEU A 131 29.49 2.51 -6.28
CA LEU A 131 29.12 2.20 -4.90
C LEU A 131 28.17 1.01 -4.83
N MET A 132 27.13 0.99 -5.66
CA MET A 132 26.15 -0.09 -5.67
C MET A 132 26.70 -1.42 -6.19
N GLN A 133 27.66 -1.41 -7.12
CA GLN A 133 28.38 -2.63 -7.51
C GLN A 133 29.16 -3.25 -6.34
N VAL A 134 29.74 -2.43 -5.44
CA VAL A 134 30.40 -2.90 -4.21
C VAL A 134 29.39 -3.36 -3.15
N VAL A 135 28.24 -2.69 -3.04
CA VAL A 135 27.13 -3.10 -2.15
C VAL A 135 26.60 -4.47 -2.54
N LEU A 136 26.32 -4.68 -3.83
CA LEU A 136 25.69 -5.88 -4.41
C LEU A 136 26.67 -7.01 -4.73
N TYR A 137 27.95 -6.85 -4.37
CA TYR A 137 29.00 -7.84 -4.66
C TYR A 137 29.09 -8.22 -6.15
N ALA A 138 29.05 -7.25 -7.07
CA ALA A 138 29.02 -7.50 -8.51
C ALA A 138 30.17 -8.39 -9.02
N ASN A 139 31.35 -8.34 -8.38
CA ASN A 139 32.52 -9.15 -8.71
C ASN A 139 32.53 -10.55 -8.04
N GLN A 140 31.51 -10.89 -7.25
CA GLN A 140 31.36 -12.15 -6.51
C GLN A 140 29.91 -12.66 -6.65
N PRO A 141 29.56 -13.29 -7.79
CA PRO A 141 28.22 -13.83 -8.03
C PRO A 141 27.73 -14.72 -6.89
N GLY A 142 26.43 -14.68 -6.58
CA GLY A 142 25.81 -15.45 -5.50
C GLY A 142 26.04 -14.89 -4.09
N ARG A 143 27.17 -14.23 -3.80
CA ARG A 143 27.50 -13.77 -2.43
C ARG A 143 26.44 -12.88 -1.79
N PHE A 144 25.91 -11.90 -2.54
CA PHE A 144 24.83 -11.06 -2.02
C PHE A 144 23.56 -11.87 -1.72
N GLN A 145 23.24 -12.85 -2.56
CA GLN A 145 22.11 -13.76 -2.36
C GLN A 145 22.29 -14.66 -1.12
N GLU A 146 23.51 -15.12 -0.84
CA GLU A 146 23.85 -15.89 0.37
C GLU A 146 23.78 -15.05 1.66
N GLU A 147 24.21 -13.79 1.61
CA GLU A 147 24.02 -12.84 2.72
C GLU A 147 22.52 -12.56 2.92
N LEU A 148 21.79 -12.20 1.84
CA LEU A 148 20.34 -11.97 1.88
C LEU A 148 19.56 -13.19 2.40
N SER A 149 19.88 -14.41 1.97
CA SER A 149 19.22 -15.64 2.43
C SER A 149 19.33 -15.82 3.95
N ARG A 150 20.48 -15.48 4.54
CA ARG A 150 20.67 -15.52 6.00
C ARG A 150 19.86 -14.45 6.71
N HIS A 151 19.80 -13.23 6.15
CA HIS A 151 18.94 -12.17 6.66
C HIS A 151 17.46 -12.58 6.63
N LEU A 152 16.95 -13.09 5.50
CA LEU A 152 15.55 -13.54 5.38
C LEU A 152 15.22 -14.67 6.37
N ALA A 153 16.11 -15.66 6.53
CA ALA A 153 15.94 -16.74 7.51
C ALA A 153 15.86 -16.23 8.96
N ASN A 154 16.69 -15.25 9.34
CA ASN A 154 16.64 -14.62 10.67
C ASN A 154 15.32 -13.87 10.93
N HIS A 155 14.62 -13.47 9.87
CA HIS A 155 13.31 -12.80 9.92
C HIS A 155 12.13 -13.76 9.64
N TYR A 156 12.37 -15.08 9.61
CA TYR A 156 11.37 -16.11 9.30
C TYR A 156 10.71 -15.97 7.91
N ILE A 157 11.37 -15.28 6.97
CA ILE A 157 10.87 -15.12 5.60
C ILE A 157 11.34 -16.31 4.77
N ALA A 158 10.43 -17.23 4.46
CA ALA A 158 10.68 -18.36 3.57
C ALA A 158 10.47 -17.98 2.10
N LEU A 159 11.46 -18.26 1.27
CA LEU A 159 11.34 -18.23 -0.19
C LEU A 159 11.34 -19.67 -0.73
N ALA A 160 10.94 -19.87 -1.98
CA ALA A 160 10.90 -21.19 -2.58
C ALA A 160 12.29 -21.85 -2.67
N PRO A 161 12.38 -23.19 -2.70
CA PRO A 161 13.62 -23.89 -2.97
C PRO A 161 14.23 -23.46 -4.30
N ASN A 162 15.54 -23.18 -4.32
CA ASN A 162 16.28 -22.69 -5.50
C ASN A 162 15.76 -21.36 -6.07
N TRP A 163 15.25 -20.47 -5.22
CA TRP A 163 14.80 -19.14 -5.64
C TRP A 163 15.92 -18.33 -6.34
N LEU A 164 15.53 -17.47 -7.28
CA LEU A 164 16.46 -16.68 -8.09
C LEU A 164 16.59 -15.24 -7.59
N PHE A 165 17.82 -14.73 -7.48
CA PHE A 165 18.08 -13.31 -7.22
C PHE A 165 18.69 -12.65 -8.45
N GLU A 166 18.02 -11.63 -8.96
CA GLU A 166 18.52 -10.75 -10.01
C GLU A 166 18.57 -9.30 -9.51
N TRP A 167 19.50 -8.51 -10.05
CA TRP A 167 19.55 -7.08 -9.79
C TRP A 167 19.93 -6.30 -11.05
N GLN A 168 19.40 -5.09 -11.18
CA GLN A 168 19.75 -4.15 -12.24
C GLN A 168 19.89 -2.73 -11.69
N LEU A 169 20.81 -1.96 -12.27
CA LEU A 169 21.04 -0.56 -11.96
C LEU A 169 20.46 0.28 -13.10
N VAL A 170 19.70 1.32 -12.75
CA VAL A 170 19.05 2.23 -13.71
C VAL A 170 19.43 3.67 -13.41
N THR A 171 19.75 4.46 -14.42
CA THR A 171 20.15 5.87 -14.23
C THR A 171 18.93 6.77 -14.03
N ASP A 172 17.91 6.58 -14.87
CA ASP A 172 16.81 7.54 -15.04
C ASP A 172 15.69 7.32 -14.01
N GLU A 173 14.87 6.29 -14.20
CA GLU A 173 13.70 5.97 -13.35
C GLU A 173 13.61 4.46 -13.07
N LEU A 174 12.93 4.10 -11.98
CA LEU A 174 12.63 2.71 -11.65
C LEU A 174 11.46 2.20 -12.52
N PRO A 175 11.43 0.93 -12.94
CA PRO A 175 10.31 0.38 -13.71
C PRO A 175 8.98 0.50 -12.96
N VAL A 176 7.93 0.94 -13.65
CA VAL A 176 6.60 1.21 -13.08
C VAL A 176 5.90 -0.06 -12.56
N ASP A 177 6.36 -1.23 -12.99
CA ASP A 177 5.87 -2.56 -12.66
C ASP A 177 6.58 -3.24 -11.48
N CYS A 178 7.40 -2.51 -10.70
CA CYS A 178 7.95 -3.06 -9.45
C CYS A 178 6.82 -3.31 -8.44
N THR A 179 6.86 -4.46 -7.76
CA THR A 179 5.92 -4.80 -6.68
C THR A 179 5.99 -3.82 -5.51
N TYR A 180 7.19 -3.28 -5.22
CA TYR A 180 7.43 -2.27 -4.21
C TYR A 180 8.39 -1.19 -4.70
N HIS A 181 8.17 0.05 -4.24
CA HIS A 181 9.08 1.18 -4.46
C HIS A 181 9.37 1.89 -3.13
N GLN A 182 10.63 2.31 -2.93
CA GLN A 182 11.03 3.17 -1.81
C GLN A 182 12.30 3.96 -2.16
N GLY A 183 12.14 5.26 -2.42
CA GLY A 183 13.25 6.14 -2.81
C GLY A 183 13.94 5.64 -4.08
N ASN A 184 15.22 5.28 -3.97
CA ASN A 184 16.01 4.76 -5.09
C ASN A 184 15.92 3.23 -5.26
N PHE A 185 15.09 2.52 -4.49
CA PHE A 185 14.94 1.07 -4.59
C PHE A 185 13.57 0.68 -5.15
N GLY A 186 13.58 -0.25 -6.11
CA GLY A 186 12.40 -0.98 -6.59
C GLY A 186 12.60 -2.48 -6.38
N LEU A 187 11.55 -3.21 -6.06
CA LEU A 187 11.59 -4.67 -5.90
C LEU A 187 10.44 -5.30 -6.67
N THR A 188 10.75 -6.18 -7.62
CA THR A 188 9.78 -7.09 -8.23
C THR A 188 9.88 -8.44 -7.54
N VAL A 189 8.78 -8.92 -6.96
CA VAL A 189 8.70 -10.26 -6.37
C VAL A 189 8.18 -11.24 -7.43
N VAL A 190 8.98 -12.25 -7.74
CA VAL A 190 8.68 -13.24 -8.78
C VAL A 190 8.05 -14.46 -8.12
N PHE A 191 6.81 -14.76 -8.49
CA PHE A 191 6.09 -15.95 -8.04
C PHE A 191 6.20 -17.06 -9.08
N LYS A 192 5.70 -18.25 -8.73
CA LYS A 192 5.51 -19.30 -9.72
C LYS A 192 4.54 -18.76 -10.76
N PRO A 193 4.91 -18.68 -12.06
CA PRO A 193 3.92 -18.44 -13.09
C PRO A 193 2.92 -19.58 -12.94
N VAL A 194 1.70 -19.26 -12.49
CA VAL A 194 0.69 -20.27 -12.28
C VAL A 194 0.51 -20.92 -13.63
N ALA A 195 0.86 -22.21 -13.71
CA ALA A 195 0.82 -22.96 -14.95
C ALA A 195 -0.55 -22.71 -15.57
N THR A 196 -0.57 -22.44 -16.88
CA THR A 196 -1.71 -21.92 -17.64
C THR A 196 -2.86 -22.93 -17.74
N ALA A 197 -3.46 -23.24 -16.59
CA ALA A 197 -4.89 -23.25 -16.46
C ALA A 197 -5.39 -21.98 -17.15
N VAL A 198 -6.38 -22.16 -18.02
CA VAL A 198 -7.15 -21.06 -18.58
C VAL A 198 -7.95 -20.47 -17.43
N HIS A 199 -7.29 -19.63 -16.62
CA HIS A 199 -7.99 -18.77 -15.69
C HIS A 199 -8.95 -17.94 -16.52
N PRO A 200 -10.26 -17.98 -16.23
CA PRO A 200 -11.20 -17.15 -16.97
C PRO A 200 -10.74 -15.71 -16.75
N THR A 201 -10.43 -15.03 -17.85
CA THR A 201 -10.03 -13.63 -17.81
C THR A 201 -11.20 -12.75 -17.44
N GLN A 202 -12.41 -13.26 -17.67
CA GLN A 202 -13.66 -12.73 -17.13
C GLN A 202 -13.90 -13.28 -15.72
N LEU A 203 -14.56 -12.48 -14.88
CA LEU A 203 -14.89 -12.83 -13.50
C LEU A 203 -16.31 -12.36 -13.23
N ARG A 204 -17.14 -13.18 -12.59
CA ARG A 204 -18.50 -12.77 -12.19
C ARG A 204 -18.50 -12.37 -10.72
N LEU A 205 -19.12 -11.24 -10.42
CA LEU A 205 -19.46 -10.86 -9.04
C LEU A 205 -20.96 -10.99 -8.83
N ARG A 206 -21.36 -11.73 -7.81
CA ARG A 206 -22.77 -11.94 -7.45
C ARG A 206 -23.05 -11.46 -6.03
N ALA A 207 -24.08 -10.66 -5.83
CA ALA A 207 -24.45 -10.21 -4.48
C ALA A 207 -25.01 -11.37 -3.66
N LEU A 208 -24.37 -11.66 -2.51
CA LEU A 208 -24.86 -12.62 -1.50
C LEU A 208 -25.70 -11.92 -0.43
N THR A 209 -25.27 -10.73 0.00
CA THR A 209 -25.98 -9.87 0.95
C THR A 209 -25.84 -8.41 0.54
N GLY A 210 -26.85 -7.60 0.87
CA GLY A 210 -27.01 -6.24 0.36
C GLY A 210 -27.77 -6.21 -0.97
N GLN A 211 -28.28 -5.03 -1.33
CA GLN A 211 -29.03 -4.81 -2.57
C GLN A 211 -28.18 -4.06 -3.59
N THR A 212 -27.95 -4.67 -4.74
CA THR A 212 -27.23 -4.11 -5.88
C THR A 212 -28.18 -3.76 -7.03
N ALA A 213 -27.76 -2.85 -7.91
CA ALA A 213 -28.54 -2.47 -9.09
C ALA A 213 -28.71 -3.64 -10.09
N GLU A 214 -27.69 -4.50 -10.20
CA GLU A 214 -27.71 -5.74 -10.96
C GLU A 214 -27.43 -6.92 -10.03
N THR A 215 -27.97 -8.10 -10.31
CA THR A 215 -27.77 -9.31 -9.48
C THR A 215 -26.38 -9.91 -9.67
N ASP A 216 -25.89 -9.85 -10.91
CA ASP A 216 -24.64 -10.43 -11.39
C ASP A 216 -23.90 -9.38 -12.23
N TYR A 217 -22.63 -9.13 -11.93
CA TYR A 217 -21.77 -8.24 -12.69
C TYR A 217 -20.69 -9.05 -13.41
N LEU A 218 -20.62 -8.96 -14.74
CA LEU A 218 -19.55 -9.58 -15.53
C LEU A 218 -18.40 -8.59 -15.71
N LEU A 219 -17.25 -8.91 -15.12
CA LEU A 219 -16.00 -8.17 -15.31
C LEU A 219 -15.26 -8.81 -16.48
N ASP A 220 -14.94 -8.02 -17.50
CA ASP A 220 -14.26 -8.46 -18.73
C ASP A 220 -13.14 -7.46 -19.09
N PRO A 221 -11.86 -7.88 -19.10
CA PRO A 221 -10.73 -6.99 -19.36
C PRO A 221 -10.65 -6.53 -20.82
N SER A 222 -11.39 -7.16 -21.74
CA SER A 222 -11.55 -6.66 -23.12
C SER A 222 -12.48 -5.45 -23.21
N GLN A 223 -13.36 -5.26 -22.22
CA GLN A 223 -14.32 -4.16 -22.15
C GLN A 223 -13.85 -3.06 -21.19
N LYS A 224 -13.39 -3.44 -19.99
CA LYS A 224 -12.98 -2.49 -18.95
C LYS A 224 -11.95 -3.11 -18.00
N LEU A 225 -10.86 -2.37 -17.75
CA LEU A 225 -9.78 -2.80 -16.85
C LEU A 225 -9.99 -2.36 -15.38
N THR A 226 -11.00 -1.54 -15.07
CA THR A 226 -11.20 -0.94 -13.75
C THR A 226 -12.69 -0.75 -13.46
N TYR A 227 -13.16 -1.32 -12.36
CA TYR A 227 -14.54 -1.32 -11.90
C TYR A 227 -14.64 -0.65 -10.53
N CYS A 228 -15.40 0.44 -10.46
CA CYS A 228 -15.64 1.20 -9.23
C CYS A 228 -16.76 0.53 -8.41
N VAL A 229 -16.53 0.30 -7.11
CA VAL A 229 -17.50 -0.27 -6.17
C VAL A 229 -17.92 0.78 -5.16
N GLY A 230 -19.24 0.94 -4.96
CA GLY A 230 -19.75 1.88 -3.97
C GLY A 230 -21.27 1.97 -3.94
N ARG A 231 -21.78 2.77 -3.01
CA ARG A 231 -23.20 3.08 -2.89
C ARG A 231 -23.59 4.29 -3.76
N GLY A 232 -24.70 4.16 -4.49
CA GLY A 232 -25.18 5.14 -5.47
C GLY A 232 -24.40 5.08 -6.79
N ALA A 233 -25.10 5.20 -7.92
CA ALA A 233 -24.51 5.06 -9.25
C ALA A 233 -23.53 6.19 -9.60
N THR A 234 -23.86 7.42 -9.21
CA THR A 234 -23.06 8.62 -9.48
C THR A 234 -22.87 9.39 -8.18
N VAL A 235 -21.62 9.64 -7.79
CA VAL A 235 -21.25 10.23 -6.50
C VAL A 235 -20.25 11.36 -6.67
N GLU A 236 -20.43 12.45 -5.93
CA GLU A 236 -19.42 13.50 -5.83
C GLU A 236 -18.35 13.08 -4.81
N THR A 237 -17.10 13.08 -5.23
CA THR A 237 -15.94 12.80 -4.36
C THR A 237 -15.60 14.02 -3.51
N ALA A 238 -14.81 13.84 -2.46
CA ALA A 238 -14.31 14.95 -1.64
C ALA A 238 -13.49 16.02 -2.41
N SER A 239 -13.14 15.77 -3.68
CA SER A 239 -12.47 16.72 -4.57
C SER A 239 -13.43 17.55 -5.45
N GLY A 240 -14.75 17.39 -5.30
CA GLY A 240 -15.76 17.96 -6.19
C GLY A 240 -15.87 17.26 -7.56
N ARG A 241 -15.07 16.21 -7.80
CA ARG A 241 -15.16 15.40 -9.03
C ARG A 241 -16.26 14.36 -8.90
N ILE A 242 -17.04 14.20 -9.97
CA ILE A 242 -18.02 13.13 -10.12
C ILE A 242 -17.29 11.80 -10.39
N ARG A 243 -17.65 10.74 -9.66
CA ARG A 243 -17.28 9.34 -9.90
C ARG A 243 -18.54 8.54 -10.20
N THR A 244 -18.48 7.71 -11.22
CA THR A 244 -19.49 6.67 -11.48
C THR A 244 -19.01 5.36 -10.86
N ASN A 245 -19.90 4.67 -10.14
CA ASN A 245 -19.69 3.31 -9.68
C ASN A 245 -20.27 2.33 -10.71
N ASP A 246 -19.55 1.24 -10.96
CA ASP A 246 -19.97 0.16 -11.87
C ASP A 246 -20.73 -0.92 -11.11
N ILE A 247 -20.20 -1.29 -9.93
CA ILE A 247 -20.84 -2.23 -9.00
C ILE A 247 -21.54 -1.37 -7.95
N VAL A 248 -22.82 -1.11 -8.22
CA VAL A 248 -23.65 -0.13 -7.51
C VAL A 248 -24.49 -0.83 -6.44
N PHE A 249 -24.23 -0.49 -5.19
CA PHE A 249 -25.18 -0.73 -4.10
C PHE A 249 -26.22 0.38 -4.11
N VAL A 250 -27.50 0.02 -4.22
CA VAL A 250 -28.56 1.00 -4.40
C VAL A 250 -28.84 1.79 -3.12
N ASP A 251 -29.08 3.09 -3.30
CA ASP A 251 -29.67 4.00 -2.32
C ASP A 251 -31.20 4.00 -2.43
N PRO A 252 -31.96 4.47 -1.41
CA PRO A 252 -33.43 4.49 -1.43
C PRO A 252 -34.03 5.35 -2.56
N GLU A 253 -33.21 6.23 -3.11
CA GLU A 253 -33.52 7.18 -4.18
C GLU A 253 -33.27 6.57 -5.58
N ASP A 254 -32.56 5.44 -5.68
CA ASP A 254 -32.28 4.77 -6.94
C ASP A 254 -33.52 3.98 -7.44
N PRO A 255 -33.87 4.04 -8.74
CA PRO A 255 -35.02 3.30 -9.29
C PRO A 255 -34.95 1.77 -9.15
N ALA A 256 -33.76 1.23 -8.89
CA ALA A 256 -33.53 -0.20 -8.68
C ALA A 256 -33.65 -0.64 -7.20
N PHE A 257 -33.91 0.30 -6.28
CA PHE A 257 -34.18 -0.02 -4.87
C PHE A 257 -35.55 -0.65 -4.68
N ASP A 258 -35.61 -1.77 -3.97
CA ASP A 258 -36.84 -2.45 -3.59
C ASP A 258 -36.84 -2.73 -2.08
N PRO A 259 -37.67 -2.02 -1.28
CA PRO A 259 -37.71 -2.18 0.18
C PRO A 259 -38.22 -3.55 0.63
N ARG A 260 -38.74 -4.40 -0.28
CA ARG A 260 -39.14 -5.78 0.03
C ARG A 260 -37.98 -6.77 -0.04
N ARG A 261 -36.87 -6.38 -0.67
CA ARG A 261 -35.70 -7.23 -0.92
C ARG A 261 -34.55 -7.02 0.07
N GLY A 262 -34.62 -6.01 0.94
CA GLY A 262 -33.63 -5.78 2.01
C GLY A 262 -33.65 -4.38 2.59
N GLU A 263 -32.79 -4.14 3.58
CA GLU A 263 -32.50 -2.79 4.09
C GLU A 263 -31.48 -2.06 3.20
N VAL A 264 -31.36 -0.76 3.43
CA VAL A 264 -30.46 0.13 2.70
C VAL A 264 -29.01 -0.15 3.06
N ASN A 265 -28.13 -0.24 2.05
CA ASN A 265 -26.70 -0.56 2.22
C ASN A 265 -25.86 0.57 2.86
N GLN A 266 -26.31 1.21 3.95
CA GLN A 266 -25.66 2.39 4.53
C GLN A 266 -24.22 2.14 5.01
N VAL A 267 -23.89 0.88 5.35
CA VAL A 267 -22.52 0.46 5.68
C VAL A 267 -21.56 0.52 4.47
N VAL A 268 -22.09 0.54 3.25
CA VAL A 268 -21.31 0.71 2.03
C VAL A 268 -21.13 2.20 1.74
N SER A 269 -19.88 2.65 1.81
CA SER A 269 -19.48 3.99 1.40
C SER A 269 -19.74 4.27 -0.10
N ARG A 270 -20.01 5.53 -0.43
CA ARG A 270 -20.15 6.03 -1.81
C ARG A 270 -18.93 5.75 -2.69
N GLN A 271 -17.74 5.73 -2.09
CA GLN A 271 -16.47 5.35 -2.72
C GLN A 271 -15.81 4.26 -1.88
N HIS A 272 -16.18 2.99 -2.08
CA HIS A 272 -15.80 1.90 -1.17
C HIS A 272 -14.51 1.18 -1.61
N ALA A 273 -14.49 0.71 -2.85
CA ALA A 273 -13.37 -0.04 -3.40
C ALA A 273 -13.30 0.11 -4.92
N THR A 274 -12.21 -0.36 -5.51
CA THR A 274 -12.00 -0.41 -6.95
C THR A 274 -11.38 -1.77 -7.29
N ILE A 275 -12.00 -2.51 -8.20
CA ILE A 275 -11.46 -3.79 -8.71
C ILE A 275 -10.75 -3.50 -10.03
N LYS A 276 -9.49 -3.91 -10.18
CA LYS A 276 -8.70 -3.71 -11.41
C LYS A 276 -8.17 -5.01 -11.96
N PHE A 277 -8.08 -5.11 -13.27
CA PHE A 277 -7.36 -6.19 -13.93
C PHE A 277 -5.86 -5.86 -13.96
N ASP A 278 -5.06 -6.74 -13.40
CA ASP A 278 -3.61 -6.75 -13.54
C ASP A 278 -3.27 -7.49 -14.83
N GLU A 279 -2.86 -6.75 -15.87
CA GLU A 279 -2.57 -7.31 -17.20
C GLU A 279 -1.36 -8.27 -17.18
N THR A 280 -0.39 -8.01 -16.30
CA THR A 280 0.83 -8.82 -16.15
C THR A 280 0.53 -10.14 -15.44
N ALA A 281 -0.23 -10.11 -14.35
CA ALA A 281 -0.66 -11.31 -13.63
C ALA A 281 -1.88 -12.01 -14.29
N ARG A 282 -2.55 -11.35 -15.24
CA ARG A 282 -3.80 -11.76 -15.90
C ARG A 282 -4.93 -12.08 -14.91
N ARG A 283 -5.05 -11.29 -13.85
CA ARG A 283 -5.96 -11.53 -12.71
C ARG A 283 -6.57 -10.23 -12.19
N TYR A 284 -7.72 -10.33 -11.51
CA TYR A 284 -8.32 -9.18 -10.83
C TYR A 284 -7.75 -8.98 -9.43
N ARG A 285 -7.58 -7.72 -9.05
CA ARG A 285 -7.19 -7.28 -7.70
C ARG A 285 -8.18 -6.26 -7.15
N LEU A 286 -8.51 -6.38 -5.87
CA LEU A 286 -9.28 -5.41 -5.11
C LEU A 286 -8.34 -4.35 -4.53
N TYR A 287 -8.69 -3.08 -4.71
CA TYR A 287 -8.04 -1.93 -4.08
C TYR A 287 -9.06 -1.21 -3.21
N VAL A 288 -8.68 -0.83 -2.00
CA VAL A 288 -9.58 -0.17 -1.06
C VAL A 288 -9.53 1.34 -1.27
N ASP A 289 -10.69 1.93 -1.52
CA ASP A 289 -10.85 3.38 -1.64
C ASP A 289 -10.99 4.04 -0.25
N PRO A 290 -10.80 5.37 -0.11
CA PRO A 290 -10.89 6.05 1.18
C PRO A 290 -12.16 5.79 2.01
N GLY A 291 -13.30 5.54 1.37
CA GLY A 291 -14.53 5.18 2.07
C GLY A 291 -14.52 3.75 2.63
N GLY A 292 -13.86 2.80 1.96
CA GLY A 292 -13.68 1.41 2.41
C GLY A 292 -12.50 1.19 3.36
N LEU A 293 -11.69 2.23 3.63
CA LEU A 293 -10.66 2.20 4.67
C LEU A 293 -11.29 2.44 6.05
N PRO A 294 -10.88 1.68 7.09
CA PRO A 294 -11.47 1.80 8.42
C PRO A 294 -11.18 3.15 9.09
N THR A 295 -12.21 3.80 9.66
CA THR A 295 -12.03 4.93 10.58
C THR A 295 -11.81 4.49 12.03
N ASN A 296 -12.48 3.40 12.45
CA ASN A 296 -12.37 2.80 13.80
C ASN A 296 -12.19 1.26 13.76
N GLY A 297 -11.78 0.71 12.62
CA GLY A 297 -11.61 -0.75 12.38
C GLY A 297 -12.61 -1.35 11.38
N ASN A 298 -12.16 -2.36 10.61
CA ASN A 298 -12.91 -3.21 9.67
C ASN A 298 -13.95 -2.51 8.76
N LYS A 299 -13.57 -2.16 7.52
CA LYS A 299 -14.54 -1.78 6.47
C LYS A 299 -14.51 -2.65 5.22
N THR A 300 -13.35 -3.20 4.81
CA THR A 300 -13.27 -4.16 3.71
C THR A 300 -12.52 -5.42 4.17
N LYS A 301 -13.00 -6.61 3.80
CA LYS A 301 -12.32 -7.89 4.04
C LYS A 301 -12.52 -8.83 2.85
N ILE A 302 -11.65 -9.82 2.72
CA ILE A 302 -11.81 -10.93 1.78
C ILE A 302 -11.85 -12.22 2.61
N LEU A 303 -12.91 -13.00 2.46
CA LEU A 303 -13.02 -14.35 3.01
C LEU A 303 -12.71 -15.31 1.86
N HIS A 304 -11.62 -16.04 1.95
CA HIS A 304 -11.21 -16.95 0.88
C HIS A 304 -11.95 -18.28 0.94
N ALA A 305 -11.95 -19.01 -0.17
CA ALA A 305 -12.61 -20.32 -0.29
C ALA A 305 -12.06 -21.42 0.65
N ASN A 306 -10.92 -21.18 1.30
CA ASN A 306 -10.28 -22.02 2.32
C ASN A 306 -10.54 -21.53 3.77
N ASP A 307 -11.56 -20.69 3.97
CA ASP A 307 -11.94 -20.04 5.24
C ASP A 307 -10.89 -19.11 5.86
N THR A 308 -9.80 -18.74 5.15
CA THR A 308 -8.90 -17.67 5.63
C THR A 308 -9.51 -16.29 5.42
N LEU A 309 -9.13 -15.35 6.29
CA LEU A 309 -9.65 -13.98 6.29
C LEU A 309 -8.51 -12.98 6.07
N GLU A 310 -8.50 -12.35 4.90
CA GLU A 310 -7.62 -11.22 4.62
C GLU A 310 -8.31 -9.89 4.95
N ARG A 311 -7.57 -8.97 5.58
CA ARG A 311 -8.04 -7.61 5.86
C ARG A 311 -7.54 -6.66 4.78
N ALA A 312 -8.48 -6.05 4.08
CA ALA A 312 -8.19 -5.03 3.10
C ALA A 312 -8.28 -3.66 3.80
N ASP A 313 -7.18 -3.24 4.44
CA ASP A 313 -7.10 -2.02 5.24
C ASP A 313 -5.91 -1.10 4.89
N MET A 314 -5.01 -1.51 4.00
CA MET A 314 -3.90 -0.69 3.53
C MET A 314 -4.23 0.04 2.21
N PRO A 315 -4.11 1.38 2.14
CA PRO A 315 -4.35 2.13 0.91
C PRO A 315 -3.31 1.80 -0.16
N GLY A 316 -3.76 1.66 -1.41
CA GLY A 316 -2.89 1.41 -2.57
C GLY A 316 -2.43 -0.06 -2.73
N VAL A 317 -2.64 -0.91 -1.72
CA VAL A 317 -2.39 -2.36 -1.83
C VAL A 317 -3.50 -3.00 -2.67
N GLY A 318 -3.08 -3.85 -3.62
CA GLY A 318 -3.96 -4.61 -4.51
C GLY A 318 -4.04 -6.06 -4.10
N TYR A 319 -5.11 -6.41 -3.40
CA TYR A 319 -5.40 -7.75 -2.85
C TYR A 319 -5.91 -8.66 -3.97
N LEU A 320 -5.39 -9.88 -4.07
CA LEU A 320 -5.77 -10.78 -5.17
C LEU A 320 -7.19 -11.33 -4.98
N LEU A 321 -8.00 -11.35 -6.04
CA LEU A 321 -9.29 -12.03 -6.05
C LEU A 321 -9.17 -13.37 -6.81
N VAL A 322 -9.68 -14.44 -6.20
CA VAL A 322 -9.82 -15.76 -6.83
C VAL A 322 -11.27 -16.28 -6.78
N PRO A 323 -11.70 -17.13 -7.73
CA PRO A 323 -13.02 -17.76 -7.69
C PRO A 323 -13.27 -18.49 -6.36
N GLY A 324 -14.43 -18.23 -5.76
CA GLY A 324 -14.83 -18.70 -4.43
C GLY A 324 -14.62 -17.69 -3.31
N ASP A 325 -13.85 -16.61 -3.52
CA ASP A 325 -13.69 -15.54 -2.53
C ASP A 325 -15.01 -14.77 -2.27
N GLN A 326 -15.21 -14.31 -1.04
CA GLN A 326 -16.27 -13.37 -0.68
C GLN A 326 -15.69 -12.04 -0.22
N ILE A 327 -16.02 -10.97 -0.93
CA ILE A 327 -15.64 -9.60 -0.58
C ILE A 327 -16.69 -9.05 0.39
N GLU A 328 -16.31 -8.82 1.65
CA GLU A 328 -17.16 -8.22 2.67
C GLU A 328 -16.93 -6.70 2.74
N LEU A 329 -18.01 -5.94 2.55
CA LEU A 329 -18.04 -4.47 2.50
C LEU A 329 -18.87 -3.94 3.68
N GLY A 330 -18.32 -3.00 4.43
CA GLY A 330 -18.97 -2.40 5.61
C GLY A 330 -19.24 -3.37 6.78
N GLY A 331 -18.85 -4.64 6.67
CA GLY A 331 -19.07 -5.68 7.68
C GLY A 331 -20.35 -6.49 7.53
N GLU A 332 -21.21 -6.18 6.56
CA GLU A 332 -22.53 -6.83 6.39
C GLU A 332 -22.82 -7.26 4.94
N VAL A 333 -22.40 -6.43 3.97
CA VAL A 333 -22.63 -6.64 2.55
C VAL A 333 -21.56 -7.57 1.97
N LYS A 334 -21.95 -8.51 1.11
CA LYS A 334 -21.05 -9.53 0.55
C LYS A 334 -21.26 -9.74 -0.93
N LEU A 335 -20.16 -9.72 -1.68
CA LEU A 335 -20.08 -10.14 -3.08
C LEU A 335 -19.31 -11.46 -3.16
N LEU A 336 -19.85 -12.45 -3.87
CA LEU A 336 -19.14 -13.67 -4.22
C LEU A 336 -18.40 -13.47 -5.55
N VAL A 337 -17.16 -13.96 -5.61
CA VAL A 337 -16.32 -14.05 -6.80
C VAL A 337 -16.51 -15.43 -7.44
N GLU A 338 -16.82 -15.48 -8.73
CA GLU A 338 -17.05 -16.71 -9.51
C GLU A 338 -16.31 -16.72 -10.85
#